data_AF-A0A379FHC8-F1
#
_entry.id   AF-A0A379FHC8-F1
#
_cell.length_a   1.000
_cell.length_b   1.000
_cell.length_c   1.000
_cell.angle_alpha   90.00
_cell.angle_beta   90.00
_cell.angle_gamma   90.00
#
_symmetry.space_group_name_H-M   'P 1'
#
loop_
_entity.id
_entity.type
_entity.pdbx_description
1 polymer ?
#
loop_
_entity_poly.entity_id
_entity_poly.type
_entity_poly.pdbx_seq_one_letter_code
_entity_poly.pdbx_strand_id
1 'polypeptide(L)'
;MTDDICLHKSNLNSIFKVLSEIVTTGKRYRIKITEWRDLRTIPMNKTWRMWMETTGEWLRARGVVIDIKNGVGEIVLSKPITNEETHEYFVGHWLGRNENGEREKTSKMDKARMLYMMEKHEQWCIEKGIPIIIPRNSEYMSLKRKQEE
;
A
#
# COMPACT_ATOMS: atom_id res chain seq x y z
N MET A 1 11.23 -10.22 -13.40
CA MET A 1 10.58 -8.92 -13.18
C MET A 1 10.08 -8.47 -14.54
N THR A 2 8.78 -8.25 -14.67
CA THR A 2 8.21 -7.69 -15.89
C THR A 2 8.17 -6.19 -15.67
N ASP A 3 8.99 -5.45 -16.38
CA ASP A 3 8.98 -3.99 -16.31
C ASP A 3 7.82 -3.48 -17.16
N ASP A 4 6.88 -2.77 -16.52
CA ASP A 4 5.73 -2.18 -17.20
C ASP A 4 6.16 -0.91 -17.95
N ILE A 5 5.56 -0.66 -19.13
CA ILE A 5 5.84 0.52 -19.95
C ILE A 5 4.63 1.46 -19.90
N CYS A 6 4.86 2.72 -19.53
CA CYS A 6 3.85 3.76 -19.62
C CYS A 6 3.62 4.15 -21.08
N LEU A 7 2.47 3.76 -21.64
CA LEU A 7 2.07 4.15 -22.99
C LEU A 7 1.51 5.58 -22.98
N HIS A 8 2.21 6.50 -23.66
CA HIS A 8 1.80 7.90 -23.76
C HIS A 8 2.03 8.43 -25.18
N LYS A 9 1.28 9.46 -25.60
CA LYS A 9 1.43 10.04 -26.95
C LYS A 9 2.88 10.45 -27.28
N SER A 10 3.65 10.86 -26.27
CA SER A 10 5.05 11.30 -26.45
C SER A 10 6.03 10.17 -26.74
N ASN A 11 5.66 8.91 -26.49
CA ASN A 11 6.55 7.75 -26.68
C ASN A 11 5.97 6.67 -27.61
N LEU A 12 4.83 6.96 -28.24
CA LEU A 12 4.10 6.02 -29.10
C LEU A 12 5.00 5.43 -30.20
N ASN A 13 5.73 6.28 -30.91
CA ASN A 13 6.61 5.86 -32.01
C ASN A 13 7.73 4.93 -31.53
N SER A 14 8.32 5.21 -30.38
CA SER A 14 9.37 4.38 -29.78
C SER A 14 8.82 3.01 -29.36
N ILE A 15 7.64 2.97 -28.75
CA ILE A 15 6.99 1.70 -28.36
C ILE A 15 6.64 0.88 -29.59
N PHE A 16 6.06 1.48 -30.63
CA PHE A 16 5.74 0.77 -31.87
C PHE A 16 6.99 0.16 -32.53
N LYS A 17 8.12 0.88 -32.51
CA LYS A 17 9.38 0.35 -33.04
C LYS A 17 9.82 -0.92 -32.30
N VAL A 18 9.80 -0.89 -30.97
CA VAL A 18 10.14 -2.07 -30.13
C VAL A 18 9.18 -3.22 -30.40
N LEU A 19 7.87 -2.95 -30.48
CA LEU A 19 6.86 -3.98 -30.78
C LEU A 19 7.10 -4.62 -32.15
N SER A 20 7.42 -3.82 -33.17
CA SER A 20 7.76 -4.31 -34.52
C SER A 20 9.00 -5.19 -34.52
N GLU A 21 10.03 -4.83 -33.75
CA GLU A 21 11.25 -5.63 -33.63
C GLU A 21 10.96 -6.98 -32.95
N ILE A 22 10.23 -7.01 -31.83
CA ILE A 22 10.01 -8.26 -31.08
C ILE A 22 9.12 -9.26 -31.83
N VAL A 23 8.16 -8.81 -32.66
CA VAL A 23 7.27 -9.74 -33.39
C VAL A 23 8.00 -10.50 -34.50
N THR A 24 9.13 -9.97 -34.99
CA THR A 24 9.95 -10.66 -36.01
C THR A 24 10.69 -11.88 -35.46
N THR A 25 10.74 -12.05 -34.14
CA THR A 25 11.42 -13.17 -33.47
C THR A 25 10.68 -14.52 -33.58
N GLY A 26 9.49 -14.55 -34.18
CA GLY A 26 8.66 -15.76 -34.31
C GLY A 26 8.00 -16.25 -33.01
N LYS A 27 8.26 -15.58 -31.88
CA LYS A 27 7.62 -15.86 -30.59
C LYS A 27 6.23 -15.21 -30.51
N ARG A 28 5.38 -15.75 -29.65
CA ARG A 28 4.05 -15.20 -29.36
C ARG A 28 4.08 -14.41 -28.06
N TYR A 29 3.61 -13.17 -28.10
CA TYR A 29 3.57 -12.27 -26.94
C TYR A 29 2.11 -11.96 -26.56
N ARG A 30 1.86 -11.73 -25.27
CA ARG A 30 0.58 -11.25 -24.75
C ARG A 30 0.75 -9.80 -24.31
N ILE A 31 -0.07 -8.91 -24.85
CA ILE A 31 -0.13 -7.50 -24.43
C ILE A 31 -1.40 -7.31 -23.59
N LYS A 32 -1.25 -6.71 -22.40
CA LYS A 32 -2.37 -6.28 -21.57
C LYS A 32 -2.26 -4.75 -21.44
N ILE A 33 -3.24 -4.04 -21.97
CA ILE A 33 -3.30 -2.58 -21.87
C ILE A 33 -4.28 -2.26 -20.76
N THR A 34 -3.83 -1.48 -19.79
CA THR A 34 -4.64 -0.93 -18.70
C THR A 34 -4.30 0.54 -18.55
N GLU A 35 -5.20 1.30 -17.94
CA GLU A 35 -4.93 2.68 -17.58
C GLU A 35 -3.65 2.76 -16.72
N TRP A 36 -2.76 3.69 -17.06
CA TRP A 36 -1.54 3.90 -16.29
C TRP A 36 -1.88 4.56 -14.96
N ARG A 37 -1.40 3.95 -13.87
CA ARG A 37 -1.46 4.54 -12.55
C ARG A 37 -0.10 4.43 -11.90
N ASP A 38 0.38 5.55 -11.38
CA ASP A 38 1.62 5.53 -10.63
C ASP A 38 1.44 4.69 -9.38
N LEU A 39 2.34 3.73 -9.19
CA LEU A 39 2.44 2.99 -7.95
C LEU A 39 2.82 3.91 -6.79
N ARG A 40 2.54 3.45 -5.57
CA ARG A 40 2.99 4.15 -4.35
C ARG A 40 4.49 4.42 -4.41
N THR A 41 4.89 5.54 -3.85
CA THR A 41 6.29 5.92 -3.80
C THR A 41 6.96 5.43 -2.50
N ILE A 42 8.28 5.53 -2.45
CA ILE A 42 9.05 5.27 -1.23
C ILE A 42 8.75 6.32 -0.13
N PRO A 43 8.74 7.65 -0.40
CA PRO A 43 8.40 8.65 0.61
C PRO A 43 7.00 8.48 1.23
N MET A 44 6.00 8.16 0.42
CA MET A 44 4.64 7.90 0.89
C MET A 44 4.59 6.66 1.79
N ASN A 45 5.25 5.57 1.39
CA ASN A 45 5.35 4.37 2.22
C ASN A 45 6.15 4.59 3.51
N LYS A 46 7.19 5.43 3.49
CA LYS A 46 7.95 5.80 4.69
C LYS A 46 7.06 6.52 5.70
N THR A 47 6.22 7.45 5.23
CA THR A 47 5.24 8.15 6.07
C THR A 47 4.25 7.18 6.70
N TRP A 48 3.72 6.24 5.92
CA TRP A 48 2.85 5.18 6.43
C TRP A 48 3.50 4.31 7.50
N ARG A 49 4.75 3.87 7.28
CA ARG A 49 5.46 3.02 8.25
C ARG A 49 5.75 3.76 9.56
N MET A 50 6.06 5.05 9.50
CA MET A 50 6.18 5.90 10.68
C MET A 50 4.85 5.96 11.46
N TRP A 51 3.70 6.06 10.78
CA TRP A 51 2.40 6.02 11.48
C TRP A 51 2.12 4.66 12.12
N MET A 52 2.47 3.55 11.45
CA MET A 52 2.32 2.21 12.02
C MET A 52 3.20 2.00 13.25
N GLU A 53 4.36 2.63 13.32
CA GLU A 53 5.21 2.63 14.50
C GLU A 53 4.53 3.36 15.66
N THR A 54 4.11 4.63 15.47
CA THR A 54 3.39 5.40 16.49
C THR A 54 2.12 4.70 16.96
N THR A 55 1.32 4.17 16.02
CA THR A 55 0.09 3.43 16.34
C THR A 55 0.41 2.12 17.06
N GLY A 56 1.44 1.39 16.62
CA GLY A 56 1.87 0.15 17.26
C GLY A 56 2.31 0.38 18.71
N GLU A 57 3.05 1.45 18.98
CA GLU A 57 3.42 1.86 20.34
C GLU A 57 2.19 2.19 21.18
N TRP A 58 1.26 2.96 20.63
CA TRP A 58 0.01 3.32 21.30
C TRP A 58 -0.85 2.09 21.67
N LEU A 59 -0.88 1.08 20.79
CA LEU A 59 -1.56 -0.20 21.02
C LEU A 59 -0.86 -1.02 22.10
N ARG A 60 0.46 -1.16 22.02
CA ARG A 60 1.27 -1.88 23.03
C ARG A 60 1.12 -1.26 24.42
N ALA A 61 1.10 0.08 24.51
CA ALA A 61 0.88 0.80 25.78
C ALA A 61 -0.49 0.51 26.41
N ARG A 62 -1.44 -0.02 25.64
CA ARG A 62 -2.78 -0.45 26.10
C ARG A 62 -2.90 -1.96 26.29
N GLY A 63 -1.79 -2.69 26.25
CA GLY A 63 -1.76 -4.13 26.45
C GLY A 63 -2.27 -4.94 25.26
N VAL A 64 -2.34 -4.36 24.05
CA VAL A 64 -2.74 -5.11 22.86
C VAL A 64 -1.66 -6.15 22.52
N VAL A 65 -2.09 -7.41 22.46
CA VAL A 65 -1.27 -8.57 22.14
C VAL A 65 -1.81 -9.30 20.91
N ILE A 66 -0.93 -10.08 20.29
CA ILE A 66 -1.26 -11.05 19.25
C ILE A 66 -1.14 -12.45 19.86
N ASP A 67 -2.23 -13.19 19.77
CA ASP A 67 -2.29 -14.59 20.16
C ASP A 67 -1.84 -15.47 18.99
N ILE A 68 -0.82 -16.28 19.25
CA ILE A 68 -0.34 -17.31 18.34
C ILE A 68 -1.08 -18.60 18.70
N LYS A 69 -1.75 -19.16 17.70
CA LYS A 69 -2.57 -20.37 17.86
C LYS A 69 -1.89 -21.58 17.22
N ASN A 70 -2.06 -22.76 17.82
CA ASN A 70 -1.66 -24.02 17.22
C ASN A 70 -2.65 -24.46 16.12
N GLY A 71 -2.37 -25.60 15.46
CA GLY A 71 -3.22 -26.15 14.40
C GLY A 71 -4.65 -26.53 14.82
N VAL A 72 -4.91 -26.63 16.13
CA VAL A 72 -6.24 -26.90 16.70
C VAL A 72 -6.94 -25.62 17.20
N GLY A 73 -6.28 -24.46 17.08
CA GLY A 73 -6.86 -23.15 17.40
C GLY A 73 -6.65 -22.68 18.84
N GLU A 74 -5.91 -23.42 19.66
CA GLU A 74 -5.59 -23.06 21.05
C GLU A 74 -4.44 -22.04 21.08
N ILE A 75 -4.53 -21.07 21.99
CA ILE A 75 -3.48 -20.06 22.17
C ILE A 75 -2.28 -20.71 22.86
N VAL A 76 -1.14 -20.72 22.17
CA VAL A 76 0.13 -21.27 22.70
C VAL A 76 1.09 -20.19 23.17
N LEU A 77 0.94 -18.96 22.68
CA LEU A 77 1.76 -17.82 23.06
C LEU A 77 0.99 -16.53 22.79
N SER A 78 1.09 -15.56 23.70
CA SER A 78 0.66 -14.18 23.46
C SER A 78 1.88 -13.28 23.49
N LYS A 79 2.01 -12.39 22.51
CA LYS A 79 3.11 -11.42 22.45
C LYS A 79 2.60 -10.01 22.14
N PRO A 80 3.31 -8.95 22.56
CA PRO A 80 2.96 -7.59 22.15
C PRO A 80 2.89 -7.46 20.61
N ILE A 81 1.92 -6.68 20.13
CA ILE A 81 1.78 -6.40 18.69
C ILE A 81 3.02 -5.71 18.13
N THR A 82 3.54 -6.19 17.01
CA THR A 82 4.69 -5.59 16.30
C THR A 82 4.25 -4.52 15.31
N ASN A 83 5.20 -3.72 14.83
CA ASN A 83 4.93 -2.70 13.81
C ASN A 83 4.50 -3.33 12.46
N GLU A 84 5.00 -4.53 12.14
CA GLU A 84 4.54 -5.25 10.94
C GLU A 84 3.11 -5.77 11.12
N GLU A 85 2.77 -6.36 12.27
CA GLU A 85 1.39 -6.79 12.52
C GLU A 85 0.42 -5.62 12.58
N THR A 86 0.86 -4.47 13.09
CA THR A 86 0.09 -3.22 13.03
C THR A 86 -0.17 -2.81 11.58
N HIS A 87 0.86 -2.84 10.74
CA HIS A 87 0.72 -2.62 9.30
C HIS A 87 -0.27 -3.58 8.65
N GLU A 88 -0.10 -4.89 8.86
CA GLU A 88 -0.95 -5.91 8.24
C GLU A 88 -2.41 -5.80 8.69
N TYR A 89 -2.62 -5.54 9.98
CA TYR A 89 -3.94 -5.32 10.55
C TYR A 89 -4.63 -4.14 9.88
N PHE A 90 -4.01 -2.96 9.87
CA PHE A 90 -4.66 -1.75 9.37
C PHE A 90 -4.82 -1.75 7.84
N VAL A 91 -3.90 -2.36 7.08
CA VAL A 91 -4.10 -2.55 5.64
C VAL A 91 -5.36 -3.38 5.38
N GLY A 92 -5.52 -4.51 6.08
CA GLY A 92 -6.71 -5.36 5.94
C GLY A 92 -7.98 -4.71 6.49
N HIS A 93 -7.86 -3.92 7.56
CA HIS A 93 -8.99 -3.23 8.18
C HIS A 93 -9.55 -2.11 7.29
N TRP A 94 -8.69 -1.30 6.66
CA TRP A 94 -9.13 -0.16 5.85
C TRP A 94 -9.54 -0.52 4.43
N LEU A 95 -8.89 -1.52 3.84
CA LEU A 95 -9.09 -1.89 2.44
C LEU A 95 -9.91 -3.17 2.25
N GLY A 96 -10.17 -3.89 3.35
CA GLY A 96 -10.79 -5.19 3.32
C GLY A 96 -9.83 -6.31 2.94
N ARG A 97 -10.40 -7.50 2.77
CA ARG A 97 -9.71 -8.72 2.33
C ARG A 97 -10.44 -9.29 1.12
N ASN A 98 -9.71 -9.94 0.23
CA ASN A 98 -10.30 -10.62 -0.92
C ASN A 98 -11.10 -11.88 -0.49
N GLU A 99 -11.70 -12.57 -1.45
CA GLU A 99 -12.45 -13.83 -1.25
C GLU A 99 -11.64 -14.94 -0.54
N ASN A 100 -10.31 -14.92 -0.67
CA ASN A 100 -9.39 -15.85 -0.03
C ASN A 100 -8.93 -15.38 1.36
N GLY A 101 -9.46 -14.25 1.86
CA GLY A 101 -9.07 -13.67 3.13
C GLY A 101 -7.72 -12.93 3.10
N GLU A 102 -7.15 -12.68 1.93
CA GLU A 102 -5.86 -12.00 1.77
C GLU A 102 -6.04 -10.48 1.71
N ARG A 103 -5.14 -9.74 2.37
CA ARG A 103 -5.07 -8.28 2.29
C ARG A 103 -4.39 -7.84 0.99
N GLU A 104 -4.67 -6.63 0.54
CA GLU A 104 -3.94 -6.02 -0.56
C GLU A 104 -2.45 -5.81 -0.20
N LYS A 105 -1.55 -6.03 -1.17
CA LYS A 105 -0.12 -5.76 -1.00
C LYS A 105 0.16 -4.29 -1.27
N THR A 106 0.59 -3.54 -0.27
CA THR A 106 0.89 -2.11 -0.43
C THR A 106 1.93 -1.85 -1.52
N SER A 107 2.88 -2.76 -1.75
CA SER A 107 3.86 -2.64 -2.85
C SER A 107 3.27 -2.63 -4.25
N LYS A 108 2.02 -3.08 -4.42
CA LYS A 108 1.29 -3.10 -5.70
C LYS A 108 0.18 -2.05 -5.76
N MET A 109 0.01 -1.22 -4.73
CA MET A 109 -1.01 -0.18 -4.70
C MET A 109 -0.60 1.01 -5.56
N ASP A 110 -1.58 1.59 -6.26
CA ASP A 110 -1.44 2.91 -6.84
C ASP A 110 -1.45 4.01 -5.76
N LYS A 111 -1.03 5.23 -6.13
CA LYS A 111 -0.98 6.38 -5.21
C LYS A 111 -2.35 6.74 -4.64
N ALA A 112 -3.42 6.63 -5.44
CA ALA A 112 -4.76 7.01 -5.00
C ALA A 112 -5.28 6.03 -3.94
N ARG A 113 -5.06 4.72 -4.13
CA ARG A 113 -5.42 3.67 -3.18
C ARG A 113 -4.65 3.79 -1.89
N MET A 114 -3.35 4.08 -1.98
CA MET A 114 -2.50 4.33 -0.81
C MET A 114 -2.96 5.59 -0.06
N LEU A 115 -3.35 6.66 -0.76
CA LEU A 115 -3.83 7.89 -0.13
C LEU A 115 -5.14 7.66 0.63
N TYR A 116 -6.10 7.01 0.00
CA TYR A 116 -7.36 6.61 0.64
C TYR A 116 -7.13 5.83 1.94
N MET A 117 -6.21 4.84 1.92
CA MET A 117 -5.85 4.07 3.12
C MET A 117 -5.28 4.97 4.22
N MET A 118 -4.38 5.89 3.86
CA MET A 118 -3.77 6.82 4.80
C MET A 118 -4.80 7.77 5.40
N GLU A 119 -5.73 8.32 4.61
CA GLU A 119 -6.80 9.19 5.11
C GLU A 119 -7.73 8.48 6.10
N LYS A 120 -8.11 7.22 5.82
CA LYS A 120 -8.87 6.40 6.77
C LYS A 120 -8.13 6.23 8.08
N HIS A 121 -6.83 5.99 8.02
CA HIS A 121 -6.03 5.84 9.23
C HIS A 121 -5.85 7.16 9.99
N GLU A 122 -5.60 8.27 9.28
CA GLU A 122 -5.50 9.60 9.86
C GLU A 122 -6.78 9.94 10.64
N GLN A 123 -7.94 9.77 10.01
CA GLN A 123 -9.23 10.02 10.65
C GLN A 123 -9.39 9.17 11.92
N TRP A 124 -9.09 7.87 11.85
CA TRP A 124 -9.17 6.99 13.01
C TRP A 124 -8.20 7.40 14.12
N CYS A 125 -6.98 7.83 13.78
CA CYS A 125 -6.02 8.36 14.75
C CYS A 125 -6.55 9.63 15.43
N ILE A 126 -7.20 10.53 14.68
CA ILE A 126 -7.86 11.72 15.24
C ILE A 126 -8.94 11.30 16.24
N GLU A 127 -9.83 10.38 15.86
CA GLU A 127 -10.92 9.87 16.70
C GLU A 127 -10.42 9.20 17.99
N LYS A 128 -9.26 8.54 17.94
CA LYS A 128 -8.64 7.86 19.09
C LYS A 128 -7.66 8.72 19.89
N GLY A 129 -7.41 9.96 19.45
CA GLY A 129 -6.40 10.83 20.06
C GLY A 129 -4.98 10.27 19.96
N ILE A 130 -4.64 9.63 18.83
CA ILE A 130 -3.30 9.10 18.55
C ILE A 130 -2.49 10.18 17.83
N PRO A 131 -1.36 10.64 18.39
CA PRO A 131 -0.61 11.76 17.84
C PRO A 131 0.34 11.32 16.71
N ILE A 132 -0.22 10.95 15.54
CA ILE A 132 0.60 10.69 14.35
C ILE A 132 1.21 11.99 13.79
N ILE A 133 2.44 11.92 13.31
CA ILE A 133 3.14 13.07 12.72
C ILE A 133 2.85 13.15 11.23
N ILE A 134 2.39 14.30 10.75
CA ILE A 134 2.14 14.55 9.33
C ILE A 134 3.06 15.67 8.83
N PRO A 135 4.18 15.36 8.15
CA PRO A 135 5.09 16.40 7.68
C PRO A 135 4.41 17.30 6.64
N ARG A 136 4.52 18.62 6.80
CA ARG A 136 3.89 19.63 5.93
C ARG A 136 4.20 19.48 4.43
N ASN A 137 5.44 19.07 4.14
CA ASN A 137 5.96 18.86 2.79
C ASN A 137 5.99 17.37 2.39
N SER A 138 5.20 16.51 3.04
CA SER A 138 5.07 15.10 2.65
C SER A 138 4.28 14.96 1.35
N GLU A 139 4.55 13.88 0.61
CA GLU A 139 3.76 13.51 -0.57
C GLU A 139 2.29 13.28 -0.21
N TYR A 140 2.01 12.70 0.96
CA TYR A 140 0.66 12.55 1.50
C TYR A 140 -0.08 13.91 1.55
N MET A 141 0.51 14.93 2.19
CA MET A 141 -0.08 16.27 2.26
C MET A 141 -0.21 16.93 0.88
N SER A 142 0.74 16.69 -0.02
CA SER A 142 0.64 17.22 -1.38
C SER A 142 -0.50 16.59 -2.17
N LEU A 143 -0.74 15.28 -2.02
CA LEU A 143 -1.81 14.60 -2.74
C LEU A 143 -3.18 14.91 -2.14
N LYS A 144 -3.28 15.01 -0.81
CA LYS A 144 -4.50 15.41 -0.10
C LYS A 144 -4.98 16.81 -0.54
N ARG A 145 -4.09 17.81 -0.57
CA ARG A 145 -4.41 19.17 -1.07
C ARG A 145 -4.94 19.16 -2.50
N LYS A 146 -4.36 18.34 -3.38
CA LYS A 146 -4.81 18.22 -4.78
C LYS A 146 -6.19 17.59 -4.94
N GLN A 147 -6.71 16.87 -3.93
CA GLN A 147 -8.09 16.36 -3.96
C GLN A 147 -9.11 17.40 -3.48
N GLU A 148 -8.67 18.38 -2.68
CA GLU A 148 -9.50 19.45 -2.12
C GLU A 148 -9.61 20.66 -3.08
N GLU A 149 -8.77 20.69 -4.13
CA GLU A 149 -8.79 21.64 -5.26
C GLU A 149 -9.74 21.20 -6.38
#